data_AF-N9MN75-F1
#
_entry.id   AF-N9MN75-F1
#
_cell.length_a   1.000
_cell.length_b   1.000
_cell.length_c   1.000
_cell.angle_alpha   90.00
_cell.angle_beta   90.00
_cell.angle_gamma   90.00
#
_symmetry.space_group_name_H-M   'P 1'
#
loop_
_entity.id
_entity.type
_entity.pdbx_description
1 polymer ?
#
loop_
_entity_poly.entity_id
_entity_poly.type
_entity_poly.pdbx_seq_one_letter_code
_entity_poly.pdbx_strand_id
1 'polypeptide(L)'
;DIKYSLNRDLKVDSVTAGDTVINNDGMSIANGPSVTKSGIDAAGNTINNVGAGVAGTDAVNKDQLDSAAAAAKTEVEAGKNMTVESETGADGQTIYTVATSDDVEFDSVKVGDVTIDGTTGKISGVAAGDVNPDSTDAINGSQLANNAQSVADALGGGSTVNPDGTVSKPNYTVNGDSINNVGDAITALDKGWTLQSNGANAAAVKAGDTVDIGTADGEENLQVSKEGNDIKYSLNRDLKVDSVTTGDTVINNDGLSIANGPSVTKSGIDVAGNKISNVAAGTEGTDAVNKDQLDNAAAAAKTEVTEGKNITVTKTTGDDGQDIYNVATADDVEFNNVKVGDVSIDATTGKIDGLSDGTVAAGSKEAVNGGQLHSVADSV
;
A
#
# COMPACT_ATOMS: atom_id res chain seq x y z
N ASP A 1 14.78 162.38 53.53
CA ASP A 1 14.21 161.11 53.05
C ASP A 1 14.42 159.99 54.05
N ILE A 2 13.36 159.48 54.66
CA ILE A 2 13.39 158.21 55.39
C ILE A 2 13.15 157.12 54.34
N LYS A 3 14.19 156.34 54.02
CA LYS A 3 14.05 155.15 53.18
C LYS A 3 13.60 153.98 54.05
N TYR A 4 12.33 153.60 53.92
CA TYR A 4 11.89 152.30 54.39
C TYR A 4 12.35 151.25 53.37
N SER A 5 13.10 150.25 53.83
CA SER A 5 13.37 149.03 53.07
C SER A 5 12.80 147.86 53.84
N LEU A 6 12.14 146.95 53.14
CA LEU A 6 11.82 145.63 53.69
C LEU A 6 13.13 144.92 54.04
N ASN A 7 13.14 144.22 55.17
CA ASN A 7 14.23 143.31 55.48
C ASN A 7 14.34 142.27 54.37
N ARG A 8 15.57 141.92 54.00
CA ARG A 8 15.83 140.93 52.95
C ARG A 8 15.20 139.57 53.26
N ASP A 9 15.21 139.18 54.53
CA ASP A 9 14.54 137.99 55.04
C ASP A 9 13.39 138.42 55.96
N LEU A 10 12.16 138.04 55.62
CA LEU A 10 10.94 138.36 56.38
C LEU A 10 10.48 137.13 57.17
N LYS A 11 10.25 137.29 58.47
CA LYS A 11 9.69 136.24 59.34
C LYS A 11 8.21 136.52 59.59
N VAL A 12 7.35 135.74 58.96
CA VAL A 12 5.88 135.90 58.99
C VAL A 12 5.23 134.53 59.18
N ASP A 13 4.06 134.47 59.81
CA ASP A 13 3.36 133.20 60.08
C ASP A 13 2.84 132.55 58.78
N SER A 14 2.45 133.37 57.81
CA SER A 14 2.09 132.94 56.47
C SER A 14 2.31 134.05 55.44
N VAL A 15 2.63 133.66 54.21
CA VAL A 15 2.56 134.52 53.02
C VAL A 15 1.47 133.96 52.12
N THR A 16 0.46 134.78 51.81
CA THR A 16 -0.57 134.46 50.82
C THR A 16 -0.39 135.33 49.60
N ALA A 17 -0.22 134.72 48.43
CA ALA A 17 -0.07 135.39 47.15
C ALA A 17 -0.99 134.71 46.13
N GLY A 18 -2.17 135.31 45.92
CA GLY A 18 -3.26 134.65 45.18
C GLY A 18 -3.73 133.38 45.91
N ASP A 19 -3.91 132.30 45.15
CA ASP A 19 -4.32 130.99 45.69
C ASP A 19 -3.17 130.21 46.35
N THR A 20 -1.95 130.75 46.33
CA THR A 20 -0.77 130.15 46.95
C THR A 20 -0.62 130.61 48.40
N VAL A 21 -0.53 129.66 49.33
CA VAL A 21 -0.24 129.88 50.75
C VAL A 21 1.09 129.22 51.09
N ILE A 22 2.03 130.01 51.64
CA ILE A 22 3.27 129.52 52.25
C ILE A 22 3.15 129.73 53.76
N ASN A 23 3.19 128.65 54.53
CA ASN A 23 3.11 128.68 56.01
C ASN A 23 4.04 127.62 56.63
N ASN A 24 3.90 127.38 57.94
CA ASN A 24 4.70 126.39 58.67
C ASN A 24 4.53 124.95 58.19
N ASP A 25 3.49 124.61 57.42
CA ASP A 25 3.28 123.28 56.86
C ASP A 25 3.85 123.13 55.45
N GLY A 26 4.14 124.24 54.77
CA GLY A 26 4.82 124.30 53.47
C GLY A 26 4.18 125.29 52.51
N MET A 27 4.31 125.04 51.21
CA MET A 27 3.65 125.77 50.13
C MET A 27 2.46 124.97 49.61
N SER A 28 1.29 125.58 49.53
CA SER A 28 0.07 124.96 48.97
C SER A 28 -0.60 125.91 48.00
N ILE A 29 -1.18 125.38 46.93
CA ILE A 29 -2.03 126.13 46.01
C ILE A 29 -3.44 125.57 46.17
N ALA A 30 -4.44 126.42 46.43
CA ALA A 30 -5.82 125.96 46.58
C ALA A 30 -6.29 125.23 45.31
N ASN A 31 -6.78 123.99 45.46
CA ASN A 31 -7.12 123.08 44.35
C ASN A 31 -5.97 122.80 43.36
N GLY A 32 -4.71 122.98 43.78
CA GLY A 32 -3.53 122.79 42.96
C GLY A 32 -2.42 122.03 43.70
N PRO A 33 -1.22 121.93 43.08
CA PRO A 33 -0.09 121.24 43.68
C PRO A 33 0.34 121.84 45.04
N SER A 34 0.93 121.01 45.89
CA SER A 34 1.51 121.43 47.17
C SER A 34 2.86 120.77 47.46
N VAL A 35 3.67 121.45 48.26
CA VAL A 35 4.95 120.98 48.82
C VAL A 35 4.88 121.22 50.32
N THR A 36 4.62 120.17 51.09
CA THR A 36 4.43 120.23 52.54
C THR A 36 5.44 119.36 53.27
N LYS A 37 5.45 119.43 54.61
CA LYS A 37 6.24 118.51 55.45
C LYS A 37 5.91 117.03 55.22
N SER A 38 4.73 116.73 54.68
CA SER A 38 4.28 115.37 54.35
C SER A 38 4.72 114.90 52.95
N GLY A 39 5.29 115.79 52.13
CA GLY A 39 5.77 115.48 50.78
C GLY A 39 5.21 116.40 49.71
N ILE A 40 5.30 115.95 48.46
CA ILE A 40 4.80 116.65 47.27
C ILE A 40 3.48 115.99 46.84
N ASP A 41 2.44 116.80 46.66
CA ASP A 41 1.18 116.39 46.05
C ASP A 41 0.97 117.16 44.75
N ALA A 42 0.80 116.46 43.63
CA ALA A 42 0.54 117.07 42.34
C ALA A 42 -0.93 117.46 42.12
N ALA A 43 -1.83 117.12 43.05
CA ALA A 43 -3.27 117.28 42.96
C ALA A 43 -3.86 116.65 41.68
N GLY A 44 -3.32 115.49 41.27
CA GLY A 44 -3.72 114.76 40.07
C GLY A 44 -3.20 115.33 38.74
N ASN A 45 -2.40 116.40 38.75
CA ASN A 45 -1.76 116.93 37.54
C ASN A 45 -0.53 116.12 37.13
N THR A 46 -0.14 116.21 35.85
CA THR A 46 1.10 115.64 35.35
C THR A 46 2.31 116.42 35.86
N ILE A 47 3.36 115.72 36.33
CA ILE A 47 4.63 116.34 36.71
C ILE A 47 5.58 116.26 35.51
N ASN A 48 5.74 117.37 34.80
CA ASN A 48 6.57 117.45 33.61
C ASN A 48 8.03 117.78 33.99
N ASN A 49 8.99 117.39 33.15
CA ASN A 49 10.43 117.62 33.34
C ASN A 49 11.07 116.91 34.55
N VAL A 50 10.53 115.76 34.95
CA VAL A 50 11.21 114.86 35.92
C VAL A 50 12.39 114.20 35.22
N GLY A 51 13.61 114.48 35.70
CA GLY A 51 14.82 113.81 35.22
C GLY A 51 14.81 112.31 35.52
N ALA A 52 15.64 111.54 34.82
CA ALA A 52 15.78 110.12 35.12
C ALA A 52 16.33 109.93 36.54
N GLY A 53 15.64 109.16 37.38
CA GLY A 53 16.10 108.81 38.71
C GLY A 53 17.35 107.94 38.63
N VAL A 54 18.35 108.21 39.46
CA VAL A 54 19.62 107.49 39.49
C VAL A 54 19.77 106.73 40.82
N ALA A 55 19.40 107.34 41.94
CA ALA A 55 19.35 106.68 43.24
C ALA A 55 18.02 105.93 43.44
N GLY A 56 18.02 104.89 44.27
CA GLY A 56 16.82 104.10 44.57
C GLY A 56 15.68 104.87 45.26
N THR A 57 15.92 106.11 45.67
CA THR A 57 14.93 107.03 46.28
C THR A 57 14.49 108.14 45.34
N ASP A 58 15.03 108.23 44.14
CA ASP A 58 14.65 109.24 43.16
C ASP A 58 13.29 108.90 42.54
N ALA A 59 12.53 109.92 42.14
CA ALA A 59 11.36 109.70 41.31
C ALA A 59 11.78 109.19 39.92
N VAL A 60 11.08 108.17 39.41
CA VAL A 60 11.29 107.67 38.03
C VAL A 60 10.35 108.37 37.06
N ASN A 61 10.85 108.64 35.85
CA ASN A 61 10.00 109.17 34.78
C ASN A 61 9.36 108.05 33.93
N LYS A 62 8.43 108.41 33.05
CA LYS A 62 7.70 107.43 32.22
C LYS A 62 8.63 106.60 31.33
N ASP A 63 9.69 107.18 30.79
CA ASP A 63 10.63 106.48 29.93
C ASP A 63 11.38 105.36 30.69
N GLN A 64 11.74 105.59 31.96
CA GLN A 64 12.33 104.55 32.81
C GLN A 64 11.34 103.42 33.12
N LEU A 65 10.07 103.76 33.38
CA LEU A 65 9.01 102.78 33.60
C LEU A 65 8.74 101.95 32.34
N ASP A 66 8.63 102.59 31.18
CA ASP A 66 8.41 101.92 29.89
C ASP A 66 9.60 101.01 29.53
N SER A 67 10.83 101.48 29.77
CA SER A 67 12.04 100.67 29.54
C SER A 67 12.12 99.46 30.46
N ALA A 68 11.79 99.61 31.74
CA ALA A 68 11.72 98.51 32.69
C ALA A 68 10.60 97.51 32.32
N ALA A 69 9.43 98.00 31.89
CA ALA A 69 8.33 97.17 31.43
C ALA A 69 8.65 96.43 30.11
N ALA A 70 9.40 97.06 29.20
CA ALA A 70 9.87 96.42 27.98
C ALA A 70 10.91 95.34 28.27
N ALA A 71 11.86 95.61 29.18
CA ALA A 71 12.90 94.66 29.58
C ALA A 71 12.36 93.46 30.38
N ALA A 72 11.18 93.58 31.01
CA ALA A 72 10.55 92.51 31.77
C ALA A 72 9.86 91.44 30.90
N LYS A 73 9.76 91.63 29.58
CA LYS A 73 9.11 90.67 28.69
C LYS A 73 9.97 89.42 28.50
N THR A 74 9.32 88.26 28.45
CA THR A 74 9.94 86.98 28.11
C THR A 74 9.45 86.54 26.72
N GLU A 75 10.34 85.96 25.94
CA GLU A 75 10.07 85.40 24.61
C GLU A 75 10.00 83.87 24.69
N VAL A 76 9.05 83.28 23.96
CA VAL A 76 8.86 81.83 23.86
C VAL A 76 8.77 81.47 22.38
N GLU A 77 9.63 80.58 21.92
CA GLU A 77 9.67 80.10 20.53
C GLU A 77 9.35 78.60 20.48
N ALA A 78 8.66 78.18 19.42
CA ALA A 78 8.36 76.77 19.17
C ALA A 78 9.57 76.04 18.58
N GLY A 79 10.03 74.98 19.25
CA GLY A 79 10.99 74.02 18.68
C GLY A 79 10.34 73.00 17.73
N LYS A 80 11.14 72.12 17.09
CA LYS A 80 10.61 71.01 16.27
C LYS A 80 9.62 70.17 17.11
N ASN A 81 8.51 69.77 16.50
CA ASN A 81 7.42 69.00 17.13
C ASN A 81 6.64 69.72 18.24
N MET A 82 6.87 71.03 18.45
CA MET A 82 6.15 71.84 19.42
C MET A 82 5.31 72.91 18.72
N THR A 83 4.18 73.27 19.33
CA THR A 83 3.40 74.47 19.01
C THR A 83 3.42 75.41 20.22
N VAL A 84 3.40 76.72 19.93
CA VAL A 84 3.28 77.78 20.93
C VAL A 84 2.17 78.71 20.48
N GLU A 85 1.08 78.74 21.23
CA GLU A 85 -0.03 79.66 21.04
C GLU A 85 -0.03 80.70 22.15
N SER A 86 -0.52 81.90 21.86
CA SER A 86 -0.60 82.96 22.87
C SER A 86 -1.96 83.61 22.92
N GLU A 87 -2.37 83.99 24.12
CA GLU A 87 -3.60 84.75 24.37
C GLU A 87 -3.38 85.81 25.46
N THR A 88 -4.30 86.76 25.57
CA THR A 88 -4.30 87.75 26.65
C THR A 88 -5.11 87.21 27.83
N GLY A 89 -4.45 87.08 28.98
CA GLY A 89 -5.07 86.69 30.24
C GLY A 89 -5.98 87.78 30.82
N ALA A 90 -6.72 87.42 31.86
CA ALA A 90 -7.71 88.29 32.48
C ALA A 90 -7.14 89.61 33.05
N ASP A 91 -5.85 89.65 33.38
CA ASP A 91 -5.17 90.81 33.95
C ASP A 91 -4.29 91.55 32.91
N GLY A 92 -4.43 91.23 31.62
CA GLY A 92 -3.68 91.84 30.52
C GLY A 92 -2.28 91.26 30.30
N GLN A 93 -1.89 90.20 31.01
CA GLN A 93 -0.65 89.46 30.76
C GLN A 93 -0.79 88.53 29.54
N THR A 94 0.31 88.23 28.85
CA THR A 94 0.32 87.19 27.81
C THR A 94 0.45 85.81 28.44
N ILE A 95 -0.43 84.87 28.07
CA ILE A 95 -0.34 83.45 28.41
C ILE A 95 0.18 82.72 27.17
N TYR A 96 1.21 81.88 27.35
CA TYR A 96 1.70 80.99 26.29
C TYR A 96 1.28 79.55 26.59
N THR A 97 0.55 78.94 25.66
CA THR A 97 0.23 77.51 25.68
C THR A 97 1.24 76.77 24.81
N VAL A 98 2.02 75.90 25.44
CA VAL A 98 3.04 75.09 24.76
C VAL A 98 2.54 73.65 24.70
N ALA A 99 2.40 73.10 23.50
CA ALA A 99 1.92 71.74 23.28
C ALA A 99 2.81 71.03 22.25
N THR A 100 2.69 69.71 22.15
CA THR A 100 3.21 68.97 21.00
C THR A 100 2.34 69.23 19.79
N SER A 101 2.95 69.30 18.60
CA SER A 101 2.19 69.26 17.34
C SER A 101 1.37 67.97 17.25
N ASP A 102 0.23 68.01 16.55
CA ASP A 102 -0.60 66.82 16.30
C ASP A 102 0.19 65.74 15.54
N ASP A 103 0.94 66.17 14.52
CA ASP A 103 1.90 65.34 13.81
C ASP A 103 3.31 65.66 14.31
N VAL A 104 3.99 64.62 14.79
CA VAL A 104 5.37 64.71 15.25
C VAL A 104 6.25 63.85 14.37
N GLU A 105 7.40 64.40 13.98
CA GLU A 105 8.38 63.70 13.16
C GLU A 105 9.65 63.47 13.98
N PHE A 106 10.00 62.20 14.13
CA PHE A 106 11.24 61.77 14.75
C PHE A 106 12.02 60.91 13.78
N ASP A 107 13.33 61.16 13.69
CA ASP A 107 14.24 60.29 12.93
C ASP A 107 14.27 58.88 13.54
N SER A 108 14.13 58.80 14.87
CA SER A 108 13.92 57.55 15.60
C SER A 108 13.20 57.79 16.92
N VAL A 109 12.40 56.81 17.36
CA VAL A 109 11.79 56.79 18.70
C VAL A 109 12.32 55.56 19.43
N LYS A 110 12.93 55.77 20.60
CA LYS A 110 13.46 54.69 21.44
C LYS A 110 12.71 54.64 22.77
N VAL A 111 12.13 53.48 23.08
CA VAL A 111 11.43 53.19 24.34
C VAL A 111 12.04 51.92 24.94
N GLY A 112 12.91 52.07 25.92
CA GLY A 112 13.74 50.96 26.40
C GLY A 112 14.62 50.41 25.27
N ASP A 113 14.53 49.11 25.00
CA ASP A 113 15.23 48.45 23.89
C ASP A 113 14.48 48.55 22.56
N VAL A 114 13.20 48.92 22.58
CA VAL A 114 12.39 49.06 21.36
C VAL A 114 12.77 50.33 20.63
N THR A 115 13.07 50.20 19.34
CA THR A 115 13.38 51.33 18.45
C THR A 115 12.49 51.30 17.22
N ILE A 116 11.77 52.40 16.99
CA ILE A 116 11.09 52.71 15.73
C ILE A 116 12.05 53.56 14.91
N ASP A 117 12.53 53.01 13.81
CA ASP A 117 13.45 53.68 12.89
C ASP A 117 12.64 54.42 11.81
N GLY A 118 12.71 55.74 11.78
CA GLY A 118 11.96 56.57 10.83
C GLY A 118 12.42 56.43 9.38
N THR A 119 13.63 55.92 9.14
CA THR A 119 14.17 55.71 7.78
C THR A 119 13.70 54.38 7.19
N THR A 120 13.74 53.30 7.98
CA THR A 120 13.42 51.94 7.51
C THR A 120 11.97 51.53 7.82
N GLY A 121 11.28 52.25 8.70
CA GLY A 121 9.97 51.88 9.24
C GLY A 121 10.00 50.63 10.13
N LYS A 122 11.19 50.10 10.44
CA LYS A 122 11.32 48.89 11.24
C LYS A 122 11.12 49.21 12.72
N ILE A 123 10.34 48.35 13.37
CA ILE A 123 10.29 48.27 14.83
C ILE A 123 11.23 47.13 15.25
N SER A 124 12.29 47.49 15.95
CA SER A 124 13.33 46.56 16.40
C SER A 124 13.40 46.52 17.93
N GLY A 125 14.02 45.48 18.49
CA GLY A 125 14.13 45.29 19.94
C GLY A 125 12.86 44.77 20.62
N VAL A 126 11.85 44.34 19.86
CA VAL A 126 10.65 43.69 20.40
C VAL A 126 11.04 42.32 20.98
N ALA A 127 10.92 42.18 22.30
CA ALA A 127 11.07 40.90 22.99
C ALA A 127 10.02 39.89 22.50
N ALA A 128 10.25 38.60 22.72
CA ALA A 128 9.25 37.60 22.36
C ALA A 128 7.99 37.81 23.22
N GLY A 129 6.87 38.10 22.58
CA GLY A 129 5.57 38.26 23.25
C GLY A 129 4.93 36.93 23.60
N ASP A 130 3.91 36.92 24.45
CA ASP A 130 3.16 35.69 24.70
C ASP A 130 2.33 35.28 23.48
N VAL A 131 2.31 33.97 23.15
CA VAL A 131 1.51 33.41 22.04
C VAL A 131 0.40 32.54 22.61
N ASN A 132 -0.77 33.15 22.83
CA ASN A 132 -1.99 32.51 23.29
C ASN A 132 -3.22 33.29 22.79
N PRO A 133 -4.45 32.74 22.85
CA PRO A 133 -5.64 33.37 22.29
C PRO A 133 -6.00 34.76 22.86
N ASP A 134 -5.55 35.09 24.07
CA ASP A 134 -5.88 36.34 24.76
C ASP A 134 -4.74 37.37 24.71
N SER A 135 -3.62 37.04 24.07
CA SER A 135 -2.44 37.89 24.02
C SER A 135 -2.69 39.17 23.24
N THR A 136 -2.26 40.28 23.82
CA THR A 136 -2.18 41.60 23.16
C THR A 136 -0.74 42.00 22.86
N ASP A 137 0.21 41.10 23.09
CA ASP A 137 1.63 41.38 22.90
C ASP A 137 1.98 41.44 21.41
N ALA A 138 2.91 42.32 21.06
CA ALA A 138 3.58 42.24 19.77
C ALA A 138 4.51 41.01 19.76
N ILE A 139 4.51 40.27 18.65
CA ILE A 139 5.47 39.17 18.41
C ILE A 139 6.62 39.64 17.54
N ASN A 140 7.76 38.95 17.62
CA ASN A 140 8.90 39.22 16.76
C ASN A 140 9.13 38.11 15.72
N GLY A 141 10.08 38.36 14.81
CA GLY A 141 10.34 37.45 13.68
C GLY A 141 10.81 36.05 14.08
N SER A 142 11.47 35.87 15.24
CA SER A 142 11.91 34.53 15.66
C SER A 142 10.73 33.65 16.08
N GLN A 143 9.68 34.23 16.66
CA GLN A 143 8.47 33.50 17.00
C GLN A 143 7.70 33.05 15.75
N LEU A 144 7.58 33.93 14.76
CA LEU A 144 6.97 33.56 13.48
C LEU A 144 7.79 32.49 12.75
N ALA A 145 9.12 32.60 12.75
CA ALA A 145 10.00 31.59 12.17
C ALA A 145 9.88 30.23 12.87
N ASN A 146 9.80 30.20 14.20
CA ASN A 146 9.59 28.96 14.96
C ASN A 146 8.22 28.33 14.64
N ASN A 147 7.17 29.14 14.50
CA ASN A 147 5.86 28.63 14.09
C ASN A 147 5.90 28.05 12.67
N ALA A 148 6.50 28.76 11.71
CA ALA A 148 6.70 28.26 10.36
C ALA A 148 7.52 26.96 10.33
N GLN A 149 8.56 26.85 11.17
CA GLN A 149 9.37 25.64 11.28
C GLN A 149 8.55 24.47 11.82
N SER A 150 7.69 24.70 12.82
CA SER A 150 6.79 23.66 13.35
C SER A 150 5.85 23.11 12.26
N VAL A 151 5.39 23.97 11.34
CA VAL A 151 4.57 23.56 10.20
C VAL A 151 5.39 22.77 9.18
N ALA A 152 6.61 23.22 8.86
CA ALA A 152 7.51 22.50 7.96
C ALA A 152 7.85 21.10 8.49
N ASP A 153 8.17 20.98 9.79
CA ASP A 153 8.45 19.71 10.45
C ASP A 153 7.23 18.78 10.45
N ALA A 154 6.04 19.33 10.70
CA ALA A 154 4.79 18.57 10.67
C ALA A 154 4.43 18.05 9.26
N LEU A 155 4.76 18.80 8.21
CA LEU A 155 4.62 18.34 6.82
C LEU A 155 5.67 17.26 6.48
N GLY A 156 6.90 17.39 6.99
CA GLY A 156 7.99 16.49 6.66
C GLY A 156 8.35 16.55 5.17
N GLY A 157 8.74 15.42 4.56
CA GLY A 157 9.05 15.35 3.13
C GLY A 157 10.18 16.31 2.69
N GLY A 158 11.05 16.73 3.60
CA GLY A 158 12.10 17.72 3.32
C GLY A 158 11.62 19.17 3.23
N SER A 159 10.39 19.48 3.69
CA SER A 159 9.92 20.86 3.85
C SER A 159 10.79 21.63 4.85
N THR A 160 10.98 22.93 4.59
CA THR A 160 11.85 23.84 5.35
C THR A 160 11.27 25.26 5.36
N VAL A 161 11.71 26.09 6.30
CA VAL A 161 11.45 27.54 6.22
C VAL A 161 12.48 28.20 5.31
N ASN A 162 12.02 28.93 4.30
CA ASN A 162 12.85 29.69 3.37
C ASN A 162 13.34 31.00 4.03
N PRO A 163 14.40 31.64 3.49
CA PRO A 163 14.89 32.93 4.01
C PRO A 163 13.87 34.07 4.04
N ASP A 164 12.81 33.99 3.24
CA ASP A 164 11.69 34.95 3.20
C ASP A 164 10.58 34.64 4.22
N GLY A 165 10.73 33.58 5.02
CA GLY A 165 9.78 33.12 6.02
C GLY A 165 8.69 32.18 5.50
N THR A 166 8.65 31.89 4.19
CA THR A 166 7.68 30.93 3.62
C THR A 166 8.08 29.48 3.92
N VAL A 167 7.10 28.58 4.01
CA VAL A 167 7.34 27.14 4.14
C VAL A 167 7.46 26.51 2.75
N SER A 168 8.57 25.85 2.45
CA SER A 168 8.77 25.13 1.19
C SER A 168 7.85 23.92 1.10
N LYS A 169 7.42 23.56 -0.10
CA LYS A 169 6.54 22.39 -0.28
C LYS A 169 7.29 21.12 0.14
N PRO A 170 6.62 20.14 0.79
CA PRO A 170 7.21 18.83 0.99
C PRO A 170 7.45 18.15 -0.36
N ASN A 171 8.25 17.09 -0.37
CA ASN A 171 8.46 16.21 -1.49
C ASN A 171 8.39 14.75 -1.02
N TYR A 172 7.22 14.15 -1.17
CA TYR A 172 6.98 12.73 -0.90
C TYR A 172 7.24 11.91 -2.15
N THR A 173 7.75 10.68 -1.97
CA THR A 173 7.81 9.68 -3.03
C THR A 173 6.75 8.62 -2.76
N VAL A 174 5.69 8.59 -3.57
CA VAL A 174 4.58 7.62 -3.43
C VAL A 174 4.41 6.91 -4.76
N ASN A 175 4.44 5.57 -4.74
CA ASN A 175 4.34 4.74 -5.94
C ASN A 175 5.36 5.10 -7.05
N GLY A 176 6.52 5.66 -6.67
CA GLY A 176 7.57 6.11 -7.60
C GLY A 176 7.41 7.54 -8.11
N ASP A 177 6.28 8.19 -7.85
CA ASP A 177 6.00 9.57 -8.25
C ASP A 177 6.40 10.57 -7.15
N SER A 178 6.89 11.74 -7.57
CA SER A 178 7.18 12.88 -6.68
C SER A 178 5.92 13.71 -6.46
N ILE A 179 5.50 13.86 -5.21
CA ILE A 179 4.25 14.51 -4.81
C ILE A 179 4.53 15.56 -3.74
N ASN A 180 4.02 16.78 -3.94
CA ASN A 180 4.43 17.95 -3.17
C ASN A 180 3.39 18.50 -2.18
N ASN A 181 2.37 17.71 -1.86
CA ASN A 181 1.37 18.03 -0.87
C ASN A 181 0.75 16.76 -0.29
N VAL A 182 0.17 16.86 0.91
CA VAL A 182 -0.38 15.71 1.65
C VAL A 182 -1.62 15.12 0.97
N GLY A 183 -2.50 15.96 0.43
CA GLY A 183 -3.76 15.51 -0.18
C GLY A 183 -3.54 14.60 -1.39
N ASP A 184 -2.63 15.00 -2.27
CA ASP A 184 -2.26 14.19 -3.44
C ASP A 184 -1.50 12.93 -3.04
N ALA A 185 -0.68 12.99 -1.99
CA ALA A 185 0.05 11.81 -1.50
C ALA A 185 -0.91 10.74 -0.96
N ILE A 186 -1.91 11.16 -0.18
CA ILE A 186 -2.99 10.28 0.29
C ILE A 186 -3.80 9.74 -0.89
N THR A 187 -4.15 10.59 -1.85
CA THR A 187 -4.89 10.18 -3.06
C THR A 187 -4.10 9.16 -3.88
N ALA A 188 -2.78 9.31 -3.97
CA ALA A 188 -1.91 8.36 -4.66
C ALA A 188 -1.82 7.02 -3.92
N LEU A 189 -1.75 7.02 -2.58
CA LEU A 189 -1.83 5.80 -1.78
C LEU A 189 -3.21 5.12 -1.89
N ASP A 190 -4.30 5.89 -1.95
CA ASP A 190 -5.67 5.36 -2.08
C ASP A 190 -5.93 4.66 -3.43
N LYS A 191 -5.09 4.89 -4.44
CA LYS A 191 -5.13 4.11 -5.68
C LYS A 191 -4.81 2.63 -5.45
N GLY A 192 -4.11 2.28 -4.37
CA GLY A 192 -3.73 0.91 -4.06
C GLY A 192 -2.77 0.32 -5.10
N TRP A 193 -2.79 -1.01 -5.23
CA TRP A 193 -2.06 -1.75 -6.25
C TRP A 193 -3.02 -2.59 -7.09
N THR A 194 -2.72 -2.83 -8.36
CA THR A 194 -3.61 -3.59 -9.24
C THR A 194 -3.32 -5.09 -9.16
N LEU A 195 -4.35 -5.88 -8.85
CA LEU A 195 -4.32 -7.34 -8.92
C LEU A 195 -5.09 -7.81 -10.16
N GLN A 196 -4.53 -8.77 -10.89
CA GLN A 196 -5.18 -9.48 -11.98
C GLN A 196 -4.73 -10.95 -11.97
N SER A 197 -5.57 -11.85 -12.47
CA SER A 197 -5.23 -13.26 -12.63
C SER A 197 -5.33 -13.65 -14.09
N ASN A 198 -4.31 -14.34 -14.62
CA ASN A 198 -4.22 -14.75 -16.03
C ASN A 198 -4.45 -13.61 -17.04
N GLY A 199 -4.03 -12.38 -16.69
CA GLY A 199 -4.19 -11.19 -17.55
C GLY A 199 -5.63 -10.65 -17.63
N ALA A 200 -6.54 -11.07 -16.74
CA ALA A 200 -7.94 -10.65 -16.73
C ALA A 200 -8.38 -10.08 -15.36
N ASN A 201 -9.50 -9.34 -15.37
CA ASN A 201 -10.18 -8.80 -14.19
C ASN A 201 -9.30 -7.91 -13.31
N ALA A 202 -8.53 -7.01 -13.92
CA ALA A 202 -7.69 -6.06 -13.19
C ALA A 202 -8.53 -5.15 -12.29
N ALA A 203 -8.23 -5.16 -11.00
CA ALA A 203 -8.87 -4.30 -10.01
C ALA A 203 -7.84 -3.79 -9.00
N ALA A 204 -8.07 -2.60 -8.47
CA ALA A 204 -7.25 -2.05 -7.40
C ALA A 204 -7.58 -2.74 -6.07
N VAL A 205 -6.53 -3.14 -5.35
CA VAL A 205 -6.57 -3.54 -3.95
C VAL A 205 -6.07 -2.36 -3.13
N LYS A 206 -6.98 -1.73 -2.40
CA LYS A 206 -6.73 -0.55 -1.58
C LYS A 206 -6.31 -0.92 -0.16
N ALA A 207 -5.84 0.07 0.59
CA ALA A 207 -5.58 -0.10 2.01
C ALA A 207 -6.87 -0.47 2.75
N GLY A 208 -6.83 -1.57 3.50
CA GLY A 208 -7.99 -2.12 4.22
C GLY A 208 -8.77 -3.18 3.45
N ASP A 209 -8.54 -3.34 2.14
CA ASP A 209 -9.15 -4.43 1.38
C ASP A 209 -8.58 -5.79 1.81
N THR A 210 -9.40 -6.84 1.70
CA THR A 210 -8.98 -8.22 1.88
C THR A 210 -8.89 -8.90 0.52
N VAL A 211 -7.75 -9.50 0.22
CA VAL A 211 -7.58 -10.37 -0.94
C VAL A 211 -7.66 -11.81 -0.46
N ASP A 212 -8.66 -12.53 -0.96
CA ASP A 212 -8.78 -13.97 -0.73
C ASP A 212 -7.96 -14.73 -1.79
N ILE A 213 -7.06 -15.59 -1.32
CA ILE A 213 -6.19 -16.40 -2.16
C ILE A 213 -6.42 -17.86 -1.76
N GLY A 214 -7.32 -18.51 -2.48
CA GLY A 214 -7.74 -19.89 -2.24
C GLY A 214 -7.87 -20.69 -3.54
N THR A 215 -8.69 -21.74 -3.49
CA THR A 215 -9.06 -22.53 -4.67
C THR A 215 -10.39 -22.06 -5.25
N ALA A 216 -10.68 -22.47 -6.48
CA ALA A 216 -12.01 -22.27 -7.05
C ALA A 216 -13.06 -23.08 -6.27
N ASP A 217 -14.31 -22.61 -6.29
CA ASP A 217 -15.44 -23.30 -5.65
C ASP A 217 -15.54 -24.76 -6.13
N GLY A 218 -15.54 -25.70 -5.18
CA GLY A 218 -15.64 -27.13 -5.44
C GLY A 218 -14.37 -27.80 -5.96
N GLU A 219 -13.25 -27.09 -6.06
CA GLU A 219 -11.95 -27.69 -6.39
C GLU A 219 -11.48 -28.61 -5.25
N GLU A 220 -11.26 -29.89 -5.58
CA GLU A 220 -10.87 -30.94 -4.62
C GLU A 220 -9.39 -31.36 -4.77
N ASN A 221 -8.69 -31.00 -5.84
CA ASN A 221 -7.33 -31.48 -6.11
C ASN A 221 -6.24 -30.56 -5.55
N LEU A 222 -6.50 -29.26 -5.47
CA LEU A 222 -5.56 -28.29 -4.92
C LEU A 222 -5.87 -28.02 -3.45
N GLN A 223 -4.82 -27.87 -2.65
CA GLN A 223 -4.90 -27.37 -1.29
C GLN A 223 -4.13 -26.06 -1.20
N VAL A 224 -4.74 -25.09 -0.53
CA VAL A 224 -4.12 -23.79 -0.22
C VAL A 224 -4.17 -23.56 1.28
N SER A 225 -3.04 -23.23 1.88
CA SER A 225 -2.96 -22.86 3.30
C SER A 225 -2.08 -21.63 3.49
N LYS A 226 -2.38 -20.84 4.53
CA LYS A 226 -1.60 -19.67 4.91
C LYS A 226 -0.88 -19.92 6.23
N GLU A 227 0.42 -19.69 6.25
CA GLU A 227 1.24 -19.74 7.45
C GLU A 227 2.09 -18.46 7.54
N GLY A 228 1.77 -17.57 8.48
CA GLY A 228 2.39 -16.25 8.54
C GLY A 228 2.18 -15.48 7.22
N ASN A 229 3.28 -15.12 6.54
CA ASN A 229 3.25 -14.41 5.27
C ASN A 229 3.30 -15.32 4.04
N ASP A 230 3.43 -16.64 4.22
CA ASP A 230 3.54 -17.60 3.13
C ASP A 230 2.17 -18.17 2.75
N ILE A 231 1.91 -18.28 1.44
CA ILE A 231 0.80 -19.05 0.88
C ILE A 231 1.38 -20.35 0.31
N LYS A 232 0.95 -21.48 0.85
CA LYS A 232 1.43 -22.81 0.48
C LYS A 232 0.40 -23.50 -0.40
N TYR A 233 0.87 -23.95 -1.56
CA TYR A 233 0.11 -24.77 -2.49
C TYR A 233 0.61 -26.21 -2.44
N SER A 234 -0.32 -27.16 -2.44
CA SER A 234 -0.03 -28.58 -2.60
C SER A 234 -1.15 -29.27 -3.38
N LEU A 235 -0.85 -30.47 -3.88
CA LEU A 235 -1.87 -31.36 -4.40
C LEU A 235 -2.39 -32.26 -3.27
N ASN A 236 -3.69 -32.54 -3.30
CA ASN A 236 -4.27 -33.65 -2.58
C ASN A 236 -3.59 -34.96 -3.00
N ARG A 237 -3.49 -35.92 -2.06
CA ARG A 237 -2.86 -37.21 -2.35
C ARG A 237 -3.73 -38.06 -3.27
N ASP A 238 -5.04 -37.95 -3.11
CA ASP A 238 -6.03 -38.54 -3.98
C ASP A 238 -6.50 -37.48 -4.97
N LEU A 239 -6.31 -37.76 -6.26
CA LEU A 239 -6.68 -36.85 -7.33
C LEU A 239 -7.93 -37.35 -8.04
N LYS A 240 -8.88 -36.44 -8.24
CA LYS A 240 -10.11 -36.65 -9.00
C LYS A 240 -10.01 -35.85 -10.28
N VAL A 241 -9.69 -36.56 -11.35
CA VAL A 241 -9.47 -36.00 -12.69
C VAL A 241 -10.23 -36.83 -13.72
N ASP A 242 -10.61 -36.22 -14.83
CA ASP A 242 -11.29 -36.93 -15.92
C ASP A 242 -10.33 -37.83 -16.71
N SER A 243 -9.06 -37.39 -16.84
CA SER A 243 -8.02 -38.16 -17.53
C SER A 243 -6.62 -37.79 -17.08
N VAL A 244 -5.70 -38.76 -17.13
CA VAL A 244 -4.25 -38.58 -17.04
C VAL A 244 -3.63 -39.05 -18.35
N THR A 245 -2.81 -38.20 -18.97
CA THR A 245 -2.07 -38.54 -20.18
C THR A 245 -0.57 -38.42 -19.92
N THR A 246 0.18 -39.49 -20.19
CA THR A 246 1.64 -39.56 -20.05
C THR A 246 2.24 -40.17 -21.31
N GLY A 247 2.71 -39.33 -22.23
CA GLY A 247 3.08 -39.77 -23.58
C GLY A 247 1.86 -40.38 -24.28
N ASP A 248 2.01 -41.61 -24.78
CA ASP A 248 0.94 -42.35 -25.46
C ASP A 248 -0.03 -43.07 -24.52
N THR A 249 0.25 -43.07 -23.20
CA THR A 249 -0.61 -43.72 -22.20
C THR A 249 -1.68 -42.75 -21.73
N VAL A 250 -2.94 -43.20 -21.75
CA VAL A 250 -4.10 -42.48 -21.22
C VAL A 250 -4.78 -43.34 -20.16
N ILE A 251 -5.07 -42.76 -19.01
CA ILE A 251 -5.97 -43.31 -17.98
C ILE A 251 -7.17 -42.38 -17.89
N ASN A 252 -8.38 -42.89 -18.08
CA ASN A 252 -9.60 -42.10 -18.01
C ASN A 252 -10.76 -42.95 -17.48
N ASN A 253 -11.99 -42.45 -17.62
CA ASN A 253 -13.20 -43.13 -17.18
C ASN A 253 -13.49 -44.47 -17.90
N ASP A 254 -12.82 -44.78 -19.01
CA ASP A 254 -12.97 -46.06 -19.73
C ASP A 254 -11.92 -47.10 -19.30
N GLY A 255 -10.77 -46.67 -18.76
CA GLY A 255 -9.69 -47.53 -18.29
C GLY A 255 -8.30 -47.00 -18.66
N LEU A 256 -7.38 -47.92 -19.00
CA LEU A 256 -6.01 -47.65 -19.45
C LEU A 256 -5.88 -47.96 -20.95
N SER A 257 -5.28 -47.06 -21.72
CA SER A 257 -4.96 -47.31 -23.14
C SER A 257 -3.59 -46.78 -23.51
N ILE A 258 -2.87 -47.51 -24.37
CA ILE A 258 -1.63 -47.05 -25.01
C ILE A 258 -1.92 -46.85 -26.50
N ALA A 259 -1.65 -45.66 -27.05
CA ALA A 259 -1.89 -45.40 -28.47
C ALA A 259 -1.12 -46.40 -29.37
N ASN A 260 -1.82 -47.00 -30.34
CA ASN A 260 -1.32 -48.09 -31.19
C ASN A 260 -0.77 -49.31 -30.42
N GLY A 261 -1.20 -49.49 -29.17
CA GLY A 261 -0.74 -50.54 -28.28
C GLY A 261 -1.89 -51.15 -27.48
N PRO A 262 -1.56 -51.96 -26.46
CA PRO A 262 -2.57 -52.62 -25.64
C PRO A 262 -3.47 -51.65 -24.86
N SER A 263 -4.66 -52.13 -24.49
CA SER A 263 -5.60 -51.43 -23.61
C SER A 263 -6.26 -52.37 -22.62
N VAL A 264 -6.68 -51.82 -21.48
CA VAL A 264 -7.46 -52.47 -20.43
C VAL A 264 -8.61 -51.54 -20.09
N THR A 265 -9.81 -51.87 -20.56
CA THR A 265 -10.99 -51.01 -20.45
C THR A 265 -12.17 -51.75 -19.83
N LYS A 266 -13.28 -51.05 -19.60
CA LYS A 266 -14.57 -51.66 -19.20
C LYS A 266 -15.07 -52.75 -20.17
N SER A 267 -14.64 -52.71 -21.44
CA SER A 267 -15.01 -53.69 -22.46
C SER A 267 -14.10 -54.92 -22.48
N GLY A 268 -13.01 -54.93 -21.69
CA GLY A 268 -12.03 -56.01 -21.63
C GLY A 268 -10.61 -55.58 -21.97
N ILE A 269 -9.79 -56.56 -22.33
CA ILE A 269 -8.36 -56.39 -22.67
C ILE A 269 -8.19 -56.55 -24.19
N ASP A 270 -7.58 -55.56 -24.83
CA ASP A 270 -7.09 -55.66 -26.21
C ASP A 270 -5.56 -55.65 -26.20
N VAL A 271 -4.95 -56.65 -26.83
CA VAL A 271 -3.50 -56.80 -26.92
C VAL A 271 -2.92 -56.14 -28.17
N ALA A 272 -3.75 -55.52 -29.01
CA ALA A 272 -3.34 -54.85 -30.24
C ALA A 272 -2.46 -55.74 -31.15
N GLY A 273 -2.84 -57.03 -31.27
CA GLY A 273 -2.11 -58.02 -32.07
C GLY A 273 -0.79 -58.51 -31.45
N ASN A 274 -0.45 -58.10 -30.23
CA ASN A 274 0.75 -58.58 -29.54
C ASN A 274 0.53 -59.96 -28.90
N LYS A 275 1.64 -60.67 -28.65
CA LYS A 275 1.62 -61.89 -27.83
C LYS A 275 1.45 -61.53 -26.36
N ILE A 276 0.66 -62.31 -25.64
CA ILE A 276 0.66 -62.32 -24.16
C ILE A 276 1.71 -63.35 -23.72
N SER A 277 2.78 -62.89 -23.07
CA SER A 277 3.85 -63.75 -22.55
C SER A 277 3.68 -64.02 -21.05
N ASN A 278 4.40 -65.01 -20.52
CA ASN A 278 4.41 -65.37 -19.09
C ASN A 278 3.02 -65.73 -18.52
N VAL A 279 2.16 -66.32 -19.35
CA VAL A 279 0.86 -66.87 -18.91
C VAL A 279 1.12 -68.21 -18.22
N ALA A 280 0.85 -68.28 -16.92
CA ALA A 280 0.86 -69.53 -16.18
C ALA A 280 -0.20 -70.50 -16.73
N ALA A 281 -0.03 -71.80 -16.50
CA ALA A 281 -1.01 -72.78 -16.95
C ALA A 281 -2.36 -72.54 -16.23
N GLY A 282 -3.43 -72.40 -17.02
CA GLY A 282 -4.78 -72.23 -16.49
C GLY A 282 -5.28 -73.51 -15.81
N THR A 283 -5.91 -73.36 -14.65
CA THR A 283 -6.42 -74.50 -13.87
C THR A 283 -7.95 -74.49 -13.79
N GLU A 284 -8.56 -73.30 -13.83
CA GLU A 284 -9.99 -73.11 -13.80
C GLU A 284 -10.59 -72.97 -15.20
N GLY A 285 -11.90 -73.18 -15.33
CA GLY A 285 -12.60 -73.17 -16.63
C GLY A 285 -12.62 -71.83 -17.35
N THR A 286 -12.25 -70.74 -16.68
CA THR A 286 -12.21 -69.37 -17.24
C THR A 286 -10.78 -68.82 -17.36
N ASP A 287 -9.77 -69.63 -17.07
CA ASP A 287 -8.38 -69.21 -17.20
C ASP A 287 -7.93 -69.24 -18.67
N ALA A 288 -7.03 -68.33 -19.02
CA ALA A 288 -6.35 -68.40 -20.31
C ALA A 288 -5.42 -69.63 -20.34
N VAL A 289 -5.45 -70.38 -21.44
CA VAL A 289 -4.51 -71.49 -21.67
C VAL A 289 -3.22 -70.96 -22.27
N ASN A 290 -2.08 -71.45 -21.79
CA ASN A 290 -0.80 -71.17 -22.41
C ASN A 290 -0.47 -72.20 -23.50
N LYS A 291 0.58 -71.94 -24.28
CA LYS A 291 0.98 -72.81 -25.40
C LYS A 291 1.34 -74.22 -24.94
N ASP A 292 1.98 -74.36 -23.78
CA ASP A 292 2.39 -75.67 -23.27
C ASP A 292 1.19 -76.56 -22.95
N GLN A 293 0.09 -76.00 -22.42
CA GLN A 293 -1.15 -76.75 -22.23
C GLN A 293 -1.74 -77.23 -23.55
N LEU A 294 -1.75 -76.38 -24.57
CA LEU A 294 -2.23 -76.74 -25.91
C LEU A 294 -1.36 -77.83 -26.53
N ASP A 295 -0.03 -77.69 -26.45
CA ASP A 295 0.92 -78.67 -26.97
C ASP A 295 0.79 -80.03 -26.24
N ASN A 296 0.64 -80.01 -24.91
CA ASN A 296 0.43 -81.23 -24.12
C ASN A 296 -0.91 -81.90 -24.43
N ALA A 297 -1.99 -81.13 -24.58
CA ALA A 297 -3.29 -81.67 -24.98
C ALA A 297 -3.23 -82.28 -26.39
N ALA A 298 -2.56 -81.62 -27.33
CA ALA A 298 -2.35 -82.13 -28.69
C ALA A 298 -1.48 -83.38 -28.72
N ALA A 299 -0.43 -83.46 -27.89
CA ALA A 299 0.40 -84.64 -27.76
C ALA A 299 -0.38 -85.83 -27.15
N ALA A 300 -1.19 -85.57 -26.12
CA ALA A 300 -2.02 -86.59 -25.46
C ALA A 300 -3.15 -87.11 -26.34
N ALA A 301 -3.59 -86.36 -27.35
CA ALA A 301 -4.65 -86.77 -28.28
C ALA A 301 -4.20 -87.81 -29.33
N LYS A 302 -2.90 -88.12 -29.42
CA LYS A 302 -2.38 -89.10 -30.39
C LYS A 302 -2.77 -90.52 -30.00
N THR A 303 -3.33 -91.26 -30.95
CA THR A 303 -3.64 -92.69 -30.81
C THR A 303 -2.53 -93.53 -31.45
N GLU A 304 -2.16 -94.62 -30.79
CA GLU A 304 -1.22 -95.61 -31.33
C GLU A 304 -1.97 -96.85 -31.81
N VAL A 305 -1.66 -97.32 -33.02
CA VAL A 305 -2.17 -98.57 -33.59
C VAL A 305 -0.98 -99.47 -33.86
N THR A 306 -0.95 -100.63 -33.21
CA THR A 306 0.13 -101.61 -33.36
C THR A 306 -0.31 -102.79 -34.21
N GLU A 307 0.60 -103.29 -35.06
CA GLU A 307 0.37 -104.53 -35.79
C GLU A 307 0.43 -105.72 -34.84
N GLY A 308 -0.68 -106.44 -34.73
CA GLY A 308 -0.73 -107.77 -34.09
C GLY A 308 -0.38 -108.88 -35.08
N LYS A 309 -0.16 -110.10 -34.58
CA LYS A 309 0.03 -111.28 -35.44
C LYS A 309 -1.18 -111.44 -36.37
N ASN A 310 -0.93 -111.69 -37.66
CA ASN A 310 -1.91 -111.82 -38.76
C ASN A 310 -2.63 -110.53 -39.19
N ILE A 311 -2.26 -109.36 -38.65
CA ILE A 311 -2.80 -108.07 -39.03
C ILE A 311 -1.70 -107.24 -39.71
N THR A 312 -2.08 -106.47 -40.72
CA THR A 312 -1.24 -105.43 -41.31
C THR A 312 -1.90 -104.06 -41.09
N VAL A 313 -1.11 -103.09 -40.66
CA VAL A 313 -1.50 -101.72 -40.40
C VAL A 313 -0.62 -100.82 -41.26
N THR A 314 -1.23 -100.17 -42.25
CA THR A 314 -0.55 -99.18 -43.07
C THR A 314 -1.01 -97.79 -42.71
N LYS A 315 -0.06 -96.87 -42.58
CA LYS A 315 -0.34 -95.45 -42.31
C LYS A 315 -0.40 -94.67 -43.62
N THR A 316 -1.46 -93.89 -43.80
CA THR A 316 -1.56 -92.86 -44.83
C THR A 316 -1.87 -91.51 -44.18
N THR A 317 -1.64 -90.41 -44.90
CA THR A 317 -2.02 -89.07 -44.47
C THR A 317 -3.33 -88.69 -45.15
N GLY A 318 -4.34 -88.32 -44.37
CA GLY A 318 -5.60 -87.81 -44.87
C GLY A 318 -5.47 -86.38 -45.41
N ASP A 319 -6.54 -85.91 -46.06
CA ASP A 319 -6.55 -84.61 -46.73
C ASP A 319 -6.43 -83.42 -45.75
N ASP A 320 -6.78 -83.61 -44.47
CA ASP A 320 -6.61 -82.59 -43.40
C ASP A 320 -5.29 -82.75 -42.64
N GLY A 321 -4.36 -83.59 -43.13
CA GLY A 321 -3.06 -83.84 -42.51
C GLY A 321 -3.09 -84.79 -41.31
N GLN A 322 -4.23 -85.42 -41.01
CA GLN A 322 -4.36 -86.44 -39.97
C GLN A 322 -3.78 -87.79 -40.41
N ASP A 323 -3.31 -88.58 -39.45
CA ASP A 323 -2.86 -89.96 -39.71
C ASP A 323 -4.07 -90.89 -39.83
N ILE A 324 -4.15 -91.66 -40.92
CA ILE A 324 -5.13 -92.73 -41.12
C ILE A 324 -4.41 -94.07 -41.03
N TYR A 325 -4.86 -94.92 -40.10
CA TYR A 325 -4.38 -96.28 -39.95
C TYR A 325 -5.35 -97.25 -40.62
N ASN A 326 -4.96 -97.77 -41.79
CA ASN A 326 -5.72 -98.80 -42.49
C ASN A 326 -5.35 -100.18 -41.91
N VAL A 327 -6.32 -100.84 -41.28
CA VAL A 327 -6.14 -102.14 -40.62
C VAL A 327 -6.78 -103.23 -41.47
N ALA A 328 -5.97 -104.19 -41.90
CA ALA A 328 -6.40 -105.32 -42.70
C ALA A 328 -5.80 -106.63 -42.16
N THR A 329 -6.35 -107.77 -42.57
CA THR A 329 -5.65 -109.06 -42.40
C THR A 329 -4.41 -109.07 -43.27
N ALA A 330 -3.32 -109.66 -42.77
CA ALA A 330 -2.16 -109.94 -43.60
C ALA A 330 -2.54 -110.87 -44.76
N ASP A 331 -1.82 -110.78 -45.88
CA ASP A 331 -2.05 -111.65 -47.05
C ASP A 331 -1.85 -113.12 -46.67
N ASP A 332 -0.83 -113.39 -45.86
CA ASP A 332 -0.57 -114.69 -45.25
C ASP A 332 -0.87 -114.63 -43.75
N VAL A 333 -1.74 -115.53 -43.30
CA VAL A 333 -2.15 -115.63 -41.89
C VAL A 333 -1.71 -116.96 -41.30
N GLU A 334 -1.09 -116.92 -40.14
CA GLU A 334 -0.65 -118.11 -39.41
C GLU A 334 -1.47 -118.26 -38.13
N PHE A 335 -2.28 -119.32 -38.09
CA PHE A 335 -3.03 -119.71 -36.91
C PHE A 335 -2.45 -121.00 -36.34
N ASN A 336 -2.25 -121.05 -35.02
CA ASN A 336 -1.86 -122.31 -34.36
C ASN A 336 -2.99 -123.34 -34.47
N ASN A 337 -4.24 -122.87 -34.38
CA ASN A 337 -5.43 -123.68 -34.55
C ASN A 337 -6.56 -122.80 -35.09
N VAL A 338 -7.31 -123.28 -36.09
CA VAL A 338 -8.50 -122.61 -36.63
C VAL A 338 -9.71 -123.46 -36.30
N LYS A 339 -10.70 -122.91 -35.61
CA LYS A 339 -11.97 -123.60 -35.31
C LYS A 339 -13.12 -122.92 -36.04
N VAL A 340 -13.85 -123.68 -36.84
CA VAL A 340 -15.05 -123.22 -37.54
C VAL A 340 -16.20 -124.18 -37.22
N GLY A 341 -17.07 -123.80 -36.28
CA GLY A 341 -18.06 -124.72 -35.74
C GLY A 341 -17.39 -125.88 -35.00
N ASP A 342 -17.72 -127.11 -35.41
CA ASP A 342 -17.14 -128.33 -34.83
C ASP A 342 -15.83 -128.77 -35.50
N VAL A 343 -15.48 -128.20 -36.66
CA VAL A 343 -14.26 -128.52 -37.39
C VAL A 343 -13.08 -127.74 -36.82
N SER A 344 -11.99 -128.44 -36.48
CA SER A 344 -10.71 -127.84 -36.08
C SER A 344 -9.60 -128.17 -37.08
N ILE A 345 -8.81 -127.16 -37.45
CA ILE A 345 -7.58 -127.30 -38.23
C ILE A 345 -6.40 -126.97 -37.32
N ASP A 346 -5.62 -127.98 -36.95
CA ASP A 346 -4.46 -127.85 -36.08
C ASP A 346 -3.18 -127.75 -36.94
N ALA A 347 -2.50 -126.61 -36.86
CA ALA A 347 -1.29 -126.36 -37.65
C ALA A 347 -0.07 -127.16 -37.17
N THR A 348 -0.06 -127.61 -35.91
CA THR A 348 1.04 -128.43 -35.35
C THR A 348 0.96 -129.86 -35.84
N THR A 349 -0.25 -130.42 -35.89
CA THR A 349 -0.45 -131.81 -36.31
C THR A 349 -0.83 -131.95 -37.79
N GLY A 350 -1.19 -130.85 -38.45
CA GLY A 350 -1.76 -130.85 -39.79
C GLY A 350 -3.12 -131.57 -39.87
N LYS A 351 -3.72 -131.91 -38.72
CA LYS A 351 -4.98 -132.64 -38.67
C LYS A 351 -6.15 -131.68 -38.86
N ILE A 352 -7.11 -132.17 -39.63
CA ILE A 352 -8.45 -131.61 -39.71
C ILE A 352 -9.36 -132.58 -38.94
N ASP A 353 -9.89 -132.15 -37.81
CA ASP A 353 -10.83 -132.93 -36.98
C ASP A 353 -12.26 -132.38 -37.09
N GLY A 354 -13.22 -133.07 -36.47
CA GLY A 354 -14.61 -132.61 -36.42
C GLY A 354 -15.34 -132.67 -37.77
N LEU A 355 -14.72 -133.27 -38.80
CA LEU A 355 -15.35 -133.53 -40.09
C LEU A 355 -16.51 -134.51 -39.91
N SER A 356 -17.71 -134.04 -40.21
CA SER A 356 -18.85 -134.92 -40.44
C SER A 356 -18.57 -135.86 -41.62
N ASP A 357 -19.22 -137.02 -41.62
CA ASP A 357 -19.10 -138.00 -42.70
C ASP A 357 -19.44 -137.36 -44.06
N GLY A 358 -18.45 -137.30 -44.96
CA GLY A 358 -18.63 -136.80 -46.31
C GLY A 358 -19.27 -137.85 -47.22
N THR A 359 -20.14 -137.44 -48.13
CA THR A 359 -20.85 -138.36 -49.03
C THR A 359 -19.88 -139.08 -49.96
N VAL A 360 -19.81 -140.43 -49.89
CA VAL A 360 -18.94 -141.26 -50.75
C VAL A 360 -19.70 -141.68 -52.03
N ALA A 361 -19.72 -140.79 -53.02
CA ALA A 361 -20.34 -141.03 -54.33
C ALA A 361 -19.47 -140.46 -55.47
N ALA A 362 -19.64 -140.99 -56.68
CA ALA A 362 -18.92 -140.52 -57.86
C ALA A 362 -19.17 -139.01 -58.08
N GLY A 363 -18.09 -138.21 -58.02
CA GLY A 363 -18.14 -136.75 -58.19
C GLY A 363 -18.19 -135.92 -56.91
N SER A 364 -18.29 -136.53 -55.72
CA SER A 364 -18.31 -135.81 -54.44
C SER A 364 -17.05 -134.95 -54.24
N LYS A 365 -17.23 -133.80 -53.58
CA LYS A 365 -16.19 -132.82 -53.21
C LYS A 365 -16.07 -132.62 -51.70
N GLU A 366 -16.84 -133.38 -50.93
CA GLU A 366 -16.77 -133.34 -49.48
C GLU A 366 -15.50 -134.05 -49.01
N ALA A 367 -14.88 -133.51 -47.98
CA ALA A 367 -13.80 -134.21 -47.30
C ALA A 367 -14.40 -135.44 -46.59
N VAL A 368 -13.76 -136.59 -46.77
CA VAL A 368 -14.10 -137.80 -46.02
C VAL A 368 -13.23 -137.88 -44.78
N ASN A 369 -13.77 -138.40 -43.68
CA ASN A 369 -13.00 -138.55 -42.44
C ASN A 369 -12.35 -139.94 -42.33
N GLY A 370 -11.49 -140.11 -41.31
CA GLY A 370 -10.80 -141.39 -41.07
C GLY A 370 -11.74 -142.57 -40.80
N GLY A 371 -12.93 -142.33 -40.22
CA GLY A 371 -13.94 -143.37 -39.98
C GLY A 371 -14.48 -143.95 -41.29
N GLN A 372 -14.68 -143.10 -42.30
CA GLN A 372 -15.15 -143.52 -43.61
C GLN A 372 -14.08 -144.27 -44.42
N LEU A 373 -12.81 -143.83 -44.39
CA LEU A 373 -11.71 -144.54 -45.07
C LEU A 373 -11.41 -145.89 -44.39
N HIS A 374 -11.48 -145.95 -43.07
CA HIS A 374 -11.31 -147.21 -42.33
C HIS A 374 -12.39 -148.23 -42.71
N SER A 375 -13.64 -147.80 -42.86
CA SER A 375 -14.75 -148.65 -43.32
C SER A 375 -14.51 -149.22 -44.73
N VAL A 376 -13.82 -148.50 -45.61
CA VAL A 376 -13.39 -149.03 -46.92
C VAL A 376 -12.24 -150.02 -46.75
N ALA A 377 -11.23 -149.73 -45.93
CA ALA A 377 -10.10 -150.62 -45.67
C ALA A 377 -10.53 -151.98 -45.06
N ASP A 378 -11.57 -152.00 -44.22
CA ASP A 378 -12.15 -153.24 -43.66
C ASP A 378 -12.98 -154.03 -44.69
N SER A 379 -13.28 -153.43 -45.85
CA SER A 379 -14.07 -154.04 -46.92
C SER A 379 -13.24 -154.66 -48.06
N VAL A 380 -11.90 -154.72 -47.93
CA VAL A 380 -10.94 -155.27 -48.91
C VAL A 380 -10.02 -156.33 -48.28
#